data_AF-A0A949ANK6-F1
#
_entry.id   AF-A0A949ANK6-F1
#
_cell.length_a   1.000
_cell.length_b   1.000
_cell.length_c   1.000
_cell.angle_alpha   90.00
_cell.angle_beta   90.00
_cell.angle_gamma   90.00
#
_symmetry.space_group_name_H-M   'P 1'
#
loop_
_entity.id
_entity.type
_entity.pdbx_description
1 polymer ?
#
loop_
_entity_poly.entity_id
_entity_poly.type
_entity_poly.pdbx_seq_one_letter_code
_entity_poly.pdbx_strand_id
1 'polypeptide(L)'
;MAKGFIKIKCGYCQGSGKDPFETPSKLSNCQVCQGRGEVLVKQPYETCSACKGNGRAFHQRLTCSVCNGRGVVPKISGRERKDGEDITGLPKITAYGLKEYKAKK
;
A
#
# COMPACT_ATOMS: atom_id res chain seq x y z
N MET A 1 18.46 -14.07 -10.72
CA MET A 1 17.62 -13.33 -9.74
C MET A 1 16.98 -12.16 -10.46
N ALA A 2 15.65 -11.99 -10.39
CA ALA A 2 14.96 -10.90 -11.10
C ALA A 2 15.40 -9.54 -10.52
N LYS A 3 16.04 -8.71 -11.33
CA LYS A 3 16.49 -7.35 -10.95
C LYS A 3 15.28 -6.55 -10.41
N GLY A 4 15.41 -5.98 -9.22
CA GLY A 4 14.43 -5.06 -8.63
C GLY A 4 13.39 -5.67 -7.69
N PHE A 5 13.52 -6.94 -7.28
CA PHE A 5 12.71 -7.51 -6.20
C PHE A 5 13.57 -7.78 -4.96
N ILE A 6 13.03 -7.45 -3.79
CA ILE A 6 13.66 -7.67 -2.49
C ILE A 6 12.67 -8.37 -1.54
N LYS A 7 13.21 -9.22 -0.66
CA LYS A 7 12.43 -9.84 0.43
C LYS A 7 12.42 -8.90 1.63
N ILE A 8 11.24 -8.64 2.17
CA ILE A 8 11.06 -7.84 3.39
C ILE A 8 10.16 -8.59 4.37
N LYS A 9 10.21 -8.20 5.65
CA LYS A 9 9.30 -8.72 6.66
C LYS A 9 7.84 -8.49 6.24
N CYS A 10 7.01 -9.51 6.40
CA CYS A 10 5.58 -9.42 6.14
C CYS A 10 4.92 -8.50 7.17
N GLY A 11 4.32 -7.39 6.73
CA GLY A 11 3.62 -6.47 7.63
C GLY A 11 2.50 -7.14 8.43
N TYR A 12 1.66 -7.97 7.81
CA TYR A 12 0.51 -8.60 8.47
C TYR A 12 0.90 -9.45 9.70
N CYS A 13 1.85 -10.37 9.53
CA CYS A 13 2.34 -11.27 10.59
C CYS A 13 3.58 -10.78 11.34
N GLN A 14 4.13 -9.62 10.96
CA GLN A 14 5.34 -9.04 11.56
C GLN A 14 6.56 -9.98 11.56
N GLY A 15 6.62 -10.89 10.58
CA GLY A 15 7.72 -11.87 10.47
C GLY A 15 7.47 -13.21 11.15
N SER A 16 6.38 -13.40 11.90
CA SER A 16 6.13 -14.67 12.61
C SER A 16 5.82 -15.84 11.67
N GLY A 17 5.33 -15.56 10.46
CA GLY A 17 4.84 -16.58 9.54
C GLY A 17 3.47 -17.16 9.93
N LYS A 18 2.94 -16.84 11.11
CA LYS A 18 1.65 -17.34 11.62
C LYS A 18 0.53 -16.31 11.47
N ASP A 19 -0.70 -16.79 11.42
CA ASP A 19 -1.87 -15.92 11.47
C ASP A 19 -1.90 -15.18 12.83
N PRO A 20 -1.90 -13.83 12.85
CA PRO A 20 -1.87 -13.06 14.09
C PRO A 20 -3.10 -13.21 14.96
N PHE A 21 -4.20 -13.73 14.40
CA PHE A 21 -5.48 -13.89 15.07
C PHE A 21 -5.80 -15.37 15.29
N GLU A 22 -4.83 -16.26 15.08
CA GLU A 22 -4.96 -17.70 15.32
C GLU A 22 -6.20 -18.30 14.64
N THR A 23 -6.56 -17.80 13.45
CA THR A 23 -7.78 -18.18 12.73
C THR A 23 -7.43 -19.05 11.51
N PRO A 24 -8.05 -20.25 11.32
CA PRO A 24 -8.99 -20.92 12.23
C PRO A 24 -8.36 -21.56 13.47
N SER A 25 -7.02 -21.67 13.58
CA SER A 25 -6.35 -22.17 14.79
C SER A 25 -4.98 -21.52 15.03
N LYS A 26 -4.36 -21.80 16.19
CA LYS A 26 -2.98 -21.39 16.55
C LYS A 26 -1.89 -21.89 15.61
N LEU A 27 -2.19 -22.94 14.84
CA LEU A 27 -1.29 -23.52 13.86
C LEU A 27 -1.43 -22.89 12.47
N SER A 28 -2.39 -21.97 12.30
CA SER A 28 -2.63 -21.31 11.02
C SER A 28 -1.42 -20.53 10.55
N ASN A 29 -1.02 -20.81 9.31
CA ASN A 29 -0.03 -20.01 8.61
C ASN A 29 -0.62 -18.65 8.23
N CYS A 30 0.23 -17.62 8.21
CA CYS A 30 -0.13 -16.29 7.75
C CYS A 30 -0.64 -16.35 6.31
N GLN A 31 -1.86 -15.86 6.07
CA GLN A 31 -2.47 -15.82 4.74
C GLN A 31 -1.71 -14.99 3.69
N VAL A 32 -0.90 -14.02 4.12
CA VAL A 32 -0.16 -13.12 3.22
C VAL A 32 1.18 -13.73 2.76
N CYS A 33 1.98 -14.22 3.70
CA CYS A 33 3.30 -14.78 3.39
C CYS A 33 3.31 -16.31 3.31
N GLN A 34 2.21 -16.99 3.63
CA GLN A 34 2.05 -18.45 3.60
C GLN A 34 3.09 -19.17 4.48
N GLY A 35 3.29 -18.71 5.72
CA GLY A 35 4.25 -19.33 6.64
C GLY A 35 5.67 -18.77 6.56
N ARG A 36 6.05 -18.07 5.49
CA ARG A 36 7.45 -17.65 5.25
C ARG A 36 7.97 -16.54 6.17
N GLY A 37 7.10 -15.75 6.80
CA GLY A 37 7.47 -14.54 7.55
C GLY A 37 7.90 -13.35 6.68
N GLU A 38 8.23 -13.57 5.41
CA GLU A 38 8.67 -12.55 4.46
C GLU A 38 7.79 -12.51 3.20
N VAL A 39 7.78 -11.35 2.54
CA VAL A 39 7.14 -11.13 1.23
C VAL A 39 8.13 -10.56 0.24
N LEU A 40 7.96 -10.92 -1.03
CA LEU A 40 8.74 -10.35 -2.13
C LEU A 40 8.08 -9.06 -2.63
N VAL A 41 8.84 -7.97 -2.68
CA VAL A 41 8.36 -6.63 -3.06
C VAL A 41 9.26 -6.03 -4.13
N LYS A 42 8.66 -5.29 -5.07
CA LYS A 42 9.38 -4.57 -6.12
C LYS A 42 9.93 -3.25 -5.57
N GLN A 43 11.20 -2.96 -5.83
CA GLN A 43 11.83 -1.67 -5.54
C GLN A 43 11.60 -0.66 -6.69
N PRO A 44 11.52 0.65 -6.40
CA PRO A 44 11.42 1.25 -5.07
C PRO A 44 10.03 1.03 -4.43
N TYR A 45 9.97 1.00 -3.10
CA TYR A 45 8.72 0.90 -2.34
C TYR A 45 8.72 1.91 -1.19
N GLU A 46 7.54 2.15 -0.63
CA GLU A 46 7.34 3.01 0.54
C GLU A 46 6.39 2.35 1.54
N THR A 47 6.46 2.77 2.81
CA THR A 47 5.57 2.27 3.86
C THR A 47 4.13 2.64 3.54
N CYS A 48 3.23 1.66 3.64
CA CYS A 48 1.81 1.89 3.35
C CYS A 48 1.22 2.86 4.38
N SER A 49 0.83 4.06 3.93
CA SER A 49 0.27 5.10 4.79
C SER A 49 -1.07 4.69 5.44
N ALA A 50 -1.90 3.93 4.72
CA ALA A 50 -3.22 3.51 5.20
C ALA A 50 -3.18 2.62 6.46
N CYS A 51 -2.20 1.71 6.54
CA CYS A 51 -2.04 0.80 7.68
C CYS A 51 -0.79 1.09 8.51
N LYS A 52 -0.04 2.15 8.17
CA LYS A 52 1.22 2.54 8.82
C LYS A 52 2.22 1.37 8.93
N GLY A 53 2.27 0.52 7.91
CA GLY A 53 3.19 -0.62 7.85
C GLY A 53 2.71 -1.93 8.50
N ASN A 54 1.62 -1.93 9.27
CA ASN A 54 1.19 -3.14 9.99
C ASN A 54 0.45 -4.18 9.12
N GLY A 55 0.10 -3.83 7.88
CA GLY A 55 -0.57 -4.73 6.93
C GLY A 55 -2.02 -5.09 7.28
N ARG A 56 -2.65 -4.46 8.28
CA ARG A 56 -4.02 -4.79 8.73
C ARG A 56 -4.99 -3.65 8.43
N ALA A 57 -6.24 -4.01 8.16
CA ALA A 57 -7.32 -3.03 8.12
C ALA A 57 -7.62 -2.53 9.55
N PHE A 58 -7.99 -1.25 9.68
CA PHE A 58 -8.17 -0.62 10.98
C PHE A 58 -9.26 -1.31 11.80
N HIS A 59 -8.93 -1.75 13.02
CA HIS A 59 -9.79 -2.53 13.92
C HIS A 59 -10.40 -3.83 13.35
N GLN A 60 -9.85 -4.35 12.25
CA GLN A 60 -10.36 -5.55 11.61
C GLN A 60 -9.29 -6.65 11.55
N ARG A 61 -9.74 -7.91 11.49
CA ARG A 61 -8.85 -9.07 11.27
C ARG A 61 -8.47 -9.28 9.80
N LEU A 62 -8.90 -8.36 8.94
CA LEU A 62 -8.67 -8.39 7.50
C LEU A 62 -7.32 -7.78 7.14
N THR A 63 -6.76 -8.23 6.02
CA THR A 63 -5.58 -7.59 5.42
C THR A 63 -5.92 -6.19 4.96
N CYS A 64 -4.97 -5.26 5.09
CA CYS A 64 -5.11 -3.92 4.53
C CYS A 64 -5.32 -4.02 3.01
N SER A 65 -6.44 -3.48 2.51
CA SER A 65 -6.82 -3.52 1.08
C SER A 65 -5.88 -2.73 0.17
N VAL A 66 -5.16 -1.75 0.70
CA VAL A 66 -4.23 -0.91 -0.08
C VAL A 66 -2.92 -1.64 -0.37
N CYS A 67 -2.34 -2.33 0.62
CA CYS A 67 -1.06 -3.03 0.48
C CYS A 67 -1.18 -4.56 0.43
N ASN A 68 -2.40 -5.09 0.46
CA ASN A 68 -2.71 -6.53 0.53
C ASN A 68 -1.94 -7.24 1.65
N GLY A 69 -1.83 -6.59 2.81
CA GLY A 69 -1.15 -7.13 3.99
C GLY A 69 0.37 -7.10 3.99
N ARG A 70 1.01 -6.57 2.94
CA ARG A 70 2.48 -6.50 2.86
C ARG A 70 3.08 -5.46 3.81
N GLY A 71 2.33 -4.39 4.11
CA GLY A 71 2.81 -3.25 4.90
C GLY A 71 3.49 -2.15 4.07
N VAL A 72 3.75 -2.41 2.79
CA VAL A 72 4.39 -1.46 1.87
C VAL A 72 3.67 -1.44 0.53
N VAL A 73 3.82 -0.35 -0.21
CA VAL A 73 3.32 -0.19 -1.58
C VAL A 73 4.49 0.17 -2.52
N PRO A 74 4.46 -0.26 -3.79
CA PRO A 74 5.45 0.18 -4.78
C PRO A 74 5.40 1.70 -4.93
N LYS A 75 6.57 2.35 -4.97
CA LYS A 75 6.66 3.78 -5.25
C LYS A 75 6.50 3.97 -6.75
N ILE A 76 5.47 4.69 -7.17
CA ILE A 76 5.23 5.00 -8.57
C ILE A 76 6.14 6.17 -8.95
N SER A 77 7.23 5.90 -9.65
CA SER A 77 8.07 6.95 -10.24
C SER A 77 7.31 7.59 -11.40
N GLY A 78 6.85 8.84 -11.23
CA GLY A 78 6.22 9.63 -12.31
C GLY A 78 4.93 10.37 -11.95
N ARG A 79 4.39 10.21 -10.74
CA ARG A 79 3.30 11.07 -10.21
C ARG A 79 3.80 11.80 -8.97
N GLU A 80 4.54 12.88 -9.18
CA GLU A 80 4.69 13.92 -8.16
C GLU A 80 3.34 14.63 -8.07
N ARG A 81 2.72 14.62 -6.88
CA ARG A 81 1.54 15.47 -6.63
C ARG A 81 1.99 16.91 -6.81
N LYS A 82 1.48 17.57 -7.85
CA LYS A 82 1.78 18.99 -8.05
C LYS A 82 0.93 19.81 -7.08
N ASP A 83 1.51 20.87 -6.55
CA ASP A 83 0.75 21.85 -5.78
C ASP A 83 -0.42 22.36 -6.64
N GLY A 84 -1.64 22.09 -6.20
CA GLY A 84 -2.85 22.40 -6.96
C GLY A 84 -3.61 21.20 -7.52
N GLU A 85 -3.23 19.96 -7.22
CA GLU A 85 -4.08 18.78 -7.49
C GLU A 85 -4.97 18.45 -6.27
N ASP A 86 -6.18 17.94 -6.52
CA ASP A 86 -7.07 17.43 -5.47
C ASP A 86 -6.74 15.98 -5.08
N ILE A 87 -7.48 15.41 -4.13
CA ILE A 87 -7.24 14.03 -3.64
C ILE A 87 -7.39 12.97 -4.76
N THR A 88 -8.04 13.31 -5.87
CA THR A 88 -8.26 12.43 -7.02
C THR A 88 -7.13 12.50 -8.05
N GLY A 89 -6.22 13.48 -7.91
CA GLY A 89 -5.19 13.78 -8.91
C GLY A 89 -5.71 14.56 -10.11
N LEU A 90 -6.88 15.19 -9.97
CA LEU A 90 -7.38 16.18 -10.92
C LEU A 90 -6.82 17.56 -10.53
N PRO A 91 -6.58 18.45 -11.51
CA PRO A 91 -6.28 19.84 -11.20
C PRO A 91 -7.42 20.44 -10.36
N LYS A 92 -7.09 21.23 -9.32
CA LYS A 92 -8.03 22.07 -8.57
C LYS A 92 -8.52 23.22 -9.46
N ILE A 93 -9.27 22.89 -10.51
CA ILE A 93 -10.07 23.87 -11.24
C ILE A 93 -11.21 24.27 -10.31
N THR A 94 -11.02 25.38 -9.59
CA THR A 94 -12.16 26.09 -9.00
C THR A 94 -13.05 26.58 -10.14
N ALA A 95 -14.33 26.84 -9.87
CA ALA A 95 -15.27 27.35 -10.87
C ALA A 95 -14.76 28.63 -11.60
N TYR A 96 -13.84 29.37 -10.99
CA TYR A 96 -13.16 30.52 -11.58
C TYR A 96 -12.10 30.16 -12.64
N GLY A 97 -11.40 29.02 -12.50
CA GLY A 97 -10.36 28.58 -13.46
C GLY A 97 -10.89 27.98 -14.77
N LEU A 98 -12.18 27.59 -14.83
CA LEU A 98 -12.83 27.12 -16.07
C LEU A 98 -12.97 28.23 -17.12
N LYS A 99 -13.11 29.48 -16.69
CA LYS A 99 -13.17 30.64 -17.59
C LYS A 99 -11.83 30.87 -18.29
N GLU A 100 -10.73 30.76 -17.53
CA GLU A 100 -9.37 30.94 -18.05
C GLU A 100 -8.95 29.81 -19.01
N TYR A 101 -9.35 28.56 -18.75
CA TYR A 101 -9.09 27.43 -19.66
C TYR A 101 -9.85 27.56 -20.99
N LYS A 102 -11.11 28.02 -20.95
CA LYS A 102 -11.90 28.24 -22.17
C LYS A 102 -11.40 29.43 -23.00
N ALA A 103 -10.67 30.38 -22.40
CA ALA A 103 -10.12 31.55 -23.08
C ALA A 103 -8.81 31.27 -23.84
N LYS A 104 -8.20 30.10 -23.66
CA LYS A 104 -6.98 29.67 -24.37
C LYS A 104 -7.27 28.81 -25.62
N LYS A 105 -8.52 28.73 -26.06
CA LYS A 105 -8.94 27.91 -27.20
C LYS A 105 -9.44 28.76 -28.34
#